data_AF-A0A060CED3-F1
#
_entry.id   AF-A0A060CED3-F1
#
_cell.length_a   1.000
_cell.length_b   1.000
_cell.length_c   1.000
_cell.angle_alpha   90.00
_cell.angle_beta   90.00
_cell.angle_gamma   90.00
#
_symmetry.space_group_name_H-M   'P 1'
#
loop_
_entity.id
_entity.type
_entity.pdbx_description
1 polymer ?
#
loop_
_entity_poly.entity_id
_entity_poly.type
_entity_poly.pdbx_seq_one_letter_code
_entity_poly.pdbx_strand_id
1 'polypeptide(L)'
;HSRNTEQAAFVVLKSPSIPSVLVETSFITNPNEEKLLGTTAFRHKIATAIANGIMSYFHWFDNQKAPFEETLMKPRRPSGQSLPASVAGRHLPEAKYDRRKQFC
;
A
#
# COMPACT_ATOMS: atom_id res chain seq x y z
N HIS A 1 -7.50 9.19 27.34
CA HIS A 1 -6.92 8.47 26.19
C HIS A 1 -5.81 9.31 25.57
N SER A 2 -4.67 8.71 25.25
CA SER A 2 -3.51 9.38 24.62
C SER A 2 -3.74 9.59 23.13
N ARG A 3 -3.15 10.63 22.53
CA ARG A 3 -3.20 10.90 21.08
C ARG A 3 -2.05 10.24 20.29
N ASN A 4 -1.12 9.62 20.99
CA ASN A 4 0.10 9.06 20.41
C ASN A 4 0.02 7.53 20.37
N THR A 5 0.77 6.92 19.45
CA THR A 5 0.91 5.47 19.38
C THR A 5 1.82 4.97 20.50
N GLU A 6 1.27 4.13 21.38
CA GLU A 6 2.05 3.46 22.41
C GLU A 6 2.73 2.21 21.83
N GLN A 7 4.00 1.98 22.18
CA GLN A 7 4.75 0.78 21.76
C GLN A 7 4.78 -0.25 22.89
N ALA A 8 4.31 -1.46 22.61
CA ALA A 8 4.30 -2.55 23.59
C ALA A 8 4.68 -3.88 22.94
N ALA A 9 5.43 -4.72 23.67
CA ALA A 9 5.97 -5.98 23.19
C ALA A 9 4.96 -7.14 23.25
N PHE A 10 3.73 -6.93 22.77
CA PHE A 10 2.71 -7.98 22.73
C PHE A 10 3.07 -9.06 21.71
N VAL A 11 2.88 -10.34 22.08
CA VAL A 11 3.14 -11.50 21.20
C VAL A 11 2.37 -11.39 19.88
N VAL A 12 1.15 -10.86 19.91
CA VAL A 12 0.29 -10.66 18.73
C VAL A 12 0.86 -9.65 17.72
N LEU A 13 1.84 -8.83 18.11
CA LEU A 13 2.48 -7.84 17.24
C LEU A 13 3.82 -8.31 16.67
N LYS A 14 4.28 -9.52 17.03
CA LYS A 14 5.58 -10.03 16.61
C LYS A 14 5.45 -10.84 15.31
N SER A 15 5.29 -10.14 14.20
CA SER A 15 5.54 -10.70 12.87
C SER A 15 6.57 -9.83 12.14
N PRO A 16 7.80 -10.32 11.90
CA PRO A 16 8.84 -9.53 11.23
C PRO A 16 8.53 -9.23 9.76
N SER A 17 7.56 -9.94 9.16
CA SER A 17 7.19 -9.83 7.74
C SER A 17 5.83 -9.18 7.48
N ILE A 18 5.02 -8.92 8.52
CA ILE A 18 3.66 -8.35 8.38
C ILE A 18 3.47 -7.19 9.37
N PRO A 19 3.15 -5.96 8.91
CA PRO A 19 2.85 -4.85 9.82
C PRO A 19 1.63 -5.19 10.68
N SER A 20 1.77 -5.07 11.99
CA SER A 20 0.76 -5.47 12.98
C SER A 20 0.49 -4.34 13.97
N VAL A 21 -0.77 -4.09 14.29
CA VAL A 21 -1.20 -3.07 15.29
C VAL A 21 -2.32 -3.64 16.16
N LEU A 22 -2.34 -3.21 17.43
CA LEU A 22 -3.43 -3.51 18.37
C LEU A 22 -4.22 -2.21 18.60
N VAL A 23 -5.54 -2.29 18.46
CA VAL A 23 -6.44 -1.14 18.67
C VAL A 23 -7.28 -1.39 19.91
N GLU A 24 -7.06 -0.60 20.95
CA GLU A 24 -7.93 -0.54 22.12
C GLU A 24 -9.11 0.39 21.81
N THR A 25 -10.31 -0.16 21.72
CA THR A 25 -11.47 0.60 21.20
C THR A 25 -12.22 1.38 22.28
N SER A 26 -12.27 0.85 23.52
CA SER A 26 -12.93 1.45 24.68
C SER A 26 -12.73 0.55 25.93
N PHE A 27 -12.97 1.08 27.13
CA PHE A 27 -12.82 0.37 28.42
C PHE A 27 -14.12 -0.24 28.93
N ILE A 28 -14.18 -1.57 29.04
CA ILE A 28 -15.32 -2.29 29.64
C ILE A 28 -15.51 -1.94 31.12
N THR A 29 -14.44 -1.59 31.83
CA THR A 29 -14.50 -1.22 33.25
C THR A 29 -15.17 0.15 33.50
N ASN A 30 -15.35 0.96 32.46
CA ASN A 30 -16.09 2.21 32.53
C ASN A 30 -17.54 1.96 32.07
N PRO A 31 -18.55 2.02 32.96
CA PRO A 31 -19.93 1.69 32.61
C PRO A 31 -20.55 2.53 31.50
N ASN A 32 -20.07 3.77 31.30
CA ASN A 32 -20.56 4.61 30.21
C ASN A 32 -20.03 4.14 28.85
N GLU A 33 -18.77 3.72 28.84
CA GLU A 33 -18.07 3.19 27.67
C GLU A 33 -18.55 1.79 27.29
N GLU A 34 -18.76 0.92 28.28
CA GLU A 34 -19.39 -0.38 28.11
C GLU A 34 -20.77 -0.27 27.43
N LYS A 35 -21.62 0.65 27.92
CA LYS A 35 -22.93 0.89 27.31
C LYS A 35 -22.83 1.34 25.86
N LEU A 36 -21.87 2.22 25.54
CA LEU A 36 -21.62 2.67 24.18
C LEU A 36 -21.17 1.51 23.28
N LEU A 37 -20.22 0.68 23.75
CA LEU A 37 -19.77 -0.57 23.11
C LEU A 37 -20.93 -1.52 22.78
N GLY A 38 -21.96 -1.56 23.61
CA GLY A 38 -23.19 -2.32 23.40
C GLY A 38 -24.03 -1.85 22.20
N THR A 39 -23.85 -0.61 21.73
CA THR A 39 -24.64 -0.04 20.63
C THR A 39 -24.07 -0.36 19.25
N THR A 40 -24.94 -0.68 18.29
CA THR A 40 -24.55 -0.91 16.89
C THR A 40 -23.94 0.34 16.24
N ALA A 41 -24.49 1.52 16.54
CA ALA A 41 -24.01 2.78 15.98
C ALA A 41 -22.55 3.08 16.36
N PHE A 42 -22.19 2.87 17.63
CA PHE A 42 -20.81 3.10 18.09
C PHE A 42 -19.83 2.08 17.52
N ARG A 43 -20.21 0.79 17.46
CA ARG A 43 -19.38 -0.23 16.81
C ARG A 43 -19.18 0.05 15.32
N HIS A 44 -20.22 0.51 14.62
CA HIS A 44 -20.10 0.89 13.22
C HIS A 44 -19.15 2.06 13.04
N LYS A 45 -19.23 3.09 13.90
CA LYS A 45 -18.30 4.22 13.90
C LYS A 45 -16.84 3.78 14.06
N ILE A 46 -16.56 2.86 15.00
CA ILE A 46 -15.21 2.31 15.22
C ILE A 46 -14.75 1.53 13.99
N ALA A 47 -15.58 0.63 13.46
CA ALA A 47 -15.25 -0.19 12.30
C ALA A 47 -14.94 0.68 11.06
N THR A 48 -15.73 1.71 10.81
CA THR A 48 -15.50 2.67 9.72
C THR A 48 -14.18 3.42 9.92
N ALA A 49 -13.87 3.86 11.13
CA ALA A 49 -12.60 4.55 11.41
C ALA A 49 -11.39 3.64 11.16
N ILE A 50 -11.45 2.38 11.59
CA ILE A 50 -10.38 1.39 11.35
C ILE A 50 -10.22 1.13 9.85
N ALA A 51 -11.31 0.87 9.14
CA ALA A 51 -11.29 0.62 7.70
C ALA A 51 -10.67 1.80 6.92
N ASN A 52 -11.09 3.02 7.24
CA ASN A 52 -10.55 4.23 6.62
C ASN A 52 -9.05 4.41 6.91
N GLY A 53 -8.60 4.09 8.13
CA GLY A 53 -7.18 4.12 8.50
C GLY A 53 -6.35 3.14 7.68
N ILE A 54 -6.84 1.91 7.49
CA ILE A 54 -6.19 0.89 6.66
C ILE A 54 -6.10 1.34 5.20
N MET A 55 -7.21 1.81 4.62
CA MET A 55 -7.23 2.34 3.24
C MET A 55 -6.23 3.49 3.08
N SER A 56 -6.21 4.43 4.03
CA SER A 56 -5.28 5.56 4.01
C SER A 56 -3.81 5.11 4.07
N TYR A 57 -3.50 4.08 4.87
CA TYR A 57 -2.16 3.50 4.93
C TYR A 57 -1.72 2.93 3.57
N PHE A 58 -2.58 2.16 2.90
CA PHE A 58 -2.25 1.61 1.58
C PHE A 58 -2.10 2.70 0.52
N HIS A 59 -2.97 3.72 0.52
CA HIS A 59 -2.81 4.87 -0.36
C HIS A 59 -1.47 5.59 -0.13
N TRP A 60 -1.09 5.83 1.12
CA TRP A 60 0.21 6.40 1.45
C TRP A 60 1.37 5.51 0.99
N PHE A 61 1.27 4.20 1.22
CA PHE A 61 2.31 3.23 0.87
C PHE A 61 2.51 3.10 -0.65
N ASP A 62 1.41 3.04 -1.41
CA ASP A 62 1.47 2.95 -2.87
C ASP A 62 1.96 4.27 -3.50
N ASN A 63 1.61 5.43 -2.93
CA ASN A 63 2.11 6.72 -3.39
C ASN A 63 3.61 6.93 -3.10
N GLN A 64 4.19 6.15 -2.19
CA GLN A 64 5.65 6.11 -1.99
C GLN A 64 6.36 5.26 -3.07
N LYS A 65 5.63 4.46 -3.85
CA LYS A 65 6.16 3.66 -4.97
C LYS A 65 6.10 4.42 -6.31
N ALA A 66 6.86 5.51 -6.46
CA ALA A 66 7.24 6.02 -7.78
C ALA A 66 8.52 6.89 -7.73
N PRO A 67 9.50 6.76 -8.65
CA PRO A 67 9.83 5.62 -9.51
C PRO A 67 11.32 5.21 -9.35
N PHE A 68 11.61 4.06 -8.74
CA PHE A 68 12.97 3.48 -8.82
C PHE A 68 13.22 2.75 -10.16
N GLU A 69 12.18 2.58 -11.01
CA GLU A 69 12.24 1.89 -12.31
C GLU A 69 12.28 2.83 -13.54
N GLU A 70 12.27 4.16 -13.38
CA GLU A 70 12.31 5.07 -14.56
C GLU A 70 13.74 5.47 -14.99
N THR A 71 14.74 5.29 -14.12
CA THR A 71 16.12 5.75 -14.40
C THR A 71 16.98 4.70 -15.15
N LEU A 72 16.62 3.42 -15.14
CA LEU A 72 17.44 2.35 -15.75
C LEU A 72 17.02 1.95 -17.17
N MET A 73 15.90 2.45 -17.69
CA MET A 73 15.38 2.07 -19.00
C MET A 73 15.09 3.27 -19.90
N LYS A 74 15.94 4.30 -19.87
CA LYS A 74 15.96 5.36 -20.89
C LYS A 74 17.16 5.14 -21.81
N PRO A 75 16.98 4.79 -23.11
CA PRO A 75 18.09 4.79 -24.04
C PRO A 75 18.65 6.22 -24.08
N ARG A 76 19.93 6.40 -23.74
CA ARG A 76 20.62 7.66 -24.07
C ARG A 76 20.59 7.77 -25.59
N ARG A 77 19.86 8.75 -26.12
CA ARG A 77 20.05 9.14 -27.52
C ARG A 77 21.50 9.58 -27.66
N PRO A 78 22.32 8.99 -28.53
CA PRO A 78 23.64 9.54 -28.79
C PRO A 78 23.46 10.93 -29.40
N SER A 79 24.00 11.93 -28.72
CA SER A 79 24.07 13.30 -29.21
C SER A 79 24.96 13.34 -30.46
N GLY A 80 24.37 13.70 -31.60
CA GLY A 80 25.11 14.04 -32.81
C GLY A 80 25.19 12.91 -33.83
N GLN A 81 24.10 12.64 -34.53
CA GLN A 81 24.11 12.13 -35.92
C GLN A 81 22.71 12.35 -36.52
N SER A 82 22.63 13.22 -37.52
CA SER A 82 21.44 13.36 -38.37
C SER A 82 21.29 12.09 -39.21
N LEU A 83 20.20 11.34 -39.02
CA LEU A 83 19.87 10.21 -39.90
C LEU A 83 19.38 10.75 -41.26
N PRO A 84 19.92 10.29 -42.40
CA PRO A 84 19.32 10.59 -43.69
C PRO A 84 18.00 9.82 -43.83
N ALA A 85 16.99 10.51 -44.35
CA ALA A 85 15.70 9.93 -44.69
C ALA A 85 15.85 9.01 -45.92
N SER A 86 16.15 7.73 -45.69
CA SER A 86 15.70 6.60 -46.52
C SER A 86 16.38 5.33 -46.04
N VAL A 87 15.64 4.46 -45.35
CA VAL A 87 15.72 3.02 -45.58
C VAL A 87 14.45 2.39 -45.03
N ALA A 88 13.61 1.98 -45.97
CA ALA A 88 12.42 1.21 -45.75
C ALA A 88 12.78 -0.25 -45.41
N GLY A 89 11.92 -0.87 -44.60
CA GLY A 89 11.71 -2.31 -44.59
C GLY A 89 12.75 -3.13 -43.82
N ARG A 90 12.35 -3.63 -42.66
CA ARG A 90 12.32 -5.08 -42.38
C ARG A 90 11.55 -5.37 -41.08
N HIS A 91 10.81 -6.47 -41.17
CA HIS A 91 9.94 -7.16 -40.21
C HIS A 91 10.32 -7.00 -38.72
N LEU A 92 9.34 -6.63 -37.88
CA LEU A 92 9.40 -6.75 -36.42
C LEU A 92 8.79 -8.09 -36.00
N PRO A 93 9.45 -8.93 -35.18
CA PRO A 93 8.74 -9.97 -34.45
C PRO A 93 8.13 -9.36 -33.18
N GLU A 94 6.80 -9.47 -33.07
CA GLU A 94 6.01 -9.24 -31.86
C GLU A 94 6.50 -10.14 -30.72
N ALA A 95 7.16 -9.57 -29.71
CA ALA A 95 7.41 -10.26 -28.45
C ALA A 95 6.16 -10.18 -27.58
N LYS A 96 5.40 -11.27 -27.54
CA LYS A 96 4.23 -11.44 -26.68
C LYS A 96 4.61 -11.29 -25.21
N TYR A 97 4.03 -10.31 -24.54
CA TYR A 97 4.04 -10.19 -23.09
C TYR A 97 3.04 -11.19 -22.49
N ASP A 98 3.54 -12.31 -21.97
CA ASP A 98 2.73 -13.31 -21.26
C ASP A 98 2.53 -12.88 -19.80
N ARG A 99 1.30 -12.44 -19.49
CA ARG A 99 0.89 -12.01 -18.16
C ARG A 99 0.19 -13.12 -17.36
N ARG A 100 0.67 -14.36 -17.44
CA ARG A 100 0.21 -15.45 -16.57
C ARG A 100 1.35 -16.32 -16.07
N LYS A 101 1.85 -16.02 -14.86
CA LYS A 101 2.06 -17.06 -13.85
C LYS A 101 1.66 -16.56 -12.47
N GLN A 102 0.54 -17.13 -12.04
CA GLN A 102 0.07 -17.24 -10.67
C GLN A 102 0.95 -18.23 -9.89
N PHE A 103 0.73 -18.30 -8.57
CA PHE A 103 1.35 -19.12 -7.51
C PHE A 103 2.42 -18.35 -6.71
N CYS A 104 2.32 -18.21 -5.38
CA CYS A 104 1.42 -18.81 -4.37
C CYS A 104 1.09 -17.77 -3.29
#